data_AF-Q4SBI1-F1
#
_entry.id   AF-Q4SBI1-F1
#
_cell.length_a   1.000
_cell.length_b   1.000
_cell.length_c   1.000
_cell.angle_alpha   90.00
_cell.angle_beta   90.00
_cell.angle_gamma   90.00
#
_symmetry.space_group_name_H-M   'P 1'
#
loop_
_entity.id
_entity.type
_entity.pdbx_description
1 polymer ?
#
loop_
_entity_poly.entity_id
_entity_poly.type
_entity_poly.pdbx_seq_one_letter_code
_entity_poly.pdbx_strand_id
1 'polypeptide(L)'
;VIYLRCCLGVSRISSARRGHTVALYAKDQTVVLVAEEQWGQEEWYLAVKKLIEEERKDDECGEGFSEEDDGYCTLPAAPLFREVWPVTVKARGLGCSKSLTGESRLCLTASSLILVRVGVSSDLPSVTMPLLSVRRFGHLEGSFYLELGRSAPSGAGEVWMEAQDQ
;
A
#
# COMPACT_ATOMS: atom_id res chain seq x y z
N VAL A 1 1.39 -20.20 2.29
CA VAL A 1 2.18 -19.61 3.39
C VAL A 1 2.40 -18.15 3.05
N ILE A 2 2.09 -17.22 3.96
CA ILE A 2 2.30 -15.78 3.74
C ILE A 2 3.46 -15.38 4.63
N TYR A 3 4.50 -14.83 4.04
CA TYR A 3 5.67 -14.35 4.76
C TYR A 3 5.44 -12.89 5.18
N LEU A 4 5.43 -12.62 6.48
CA LEU A 4 5.19 -11.27 7.03
C LEU A 4 6.27 -10.27 6.59
N ARG A 5 7.51 -10.73 6.35
CA ARG A 5 8.58 -9.96 5.70
C ARG A 5 8.21 -9.36 4.33
N CYS A 6 7.29 -9.99 3.60
CA CYS A 6 6.83 -9.54 2.28
C CYS A 6 5.55 -8.68 2.33
N CYS A 7 5.01 -8.43 3.52
CA CYS A 7 3.81 -7.63 3.68
C CYS A 7 4.11 -6.14 3.46
N LEU A 8 3.28 -5.51 2.63
CA LEU A 8 3.28 -4.07 2.38
C LEU A 8 2.73 -3.34 3.62
N GLY A 9 1.63 -3.84 4.18
CA GLY A 9 1.05 -3.26 5.38
C GLY A 9 -0.22 -3.98 5.82
N VAL A 10 -0.77 -3.51 6.93
CA VAL A 10 -2.03 -3.99 7.49
C VAL A 10 -2.99 -2.81 7.63
N SER A 11 -4.25 -3.01 7.28
CA SER A 11 -5.32 -2.02 7.43
C SER A 11 -6.49 -2.60 8.20
N ARG A 12 -7.13 -1.75 9.00
CA ARG A 12 -8.33 -2.10 9.77
C ARG A 12 -9.55 -1.60 9.01
N ILE A 13 -10.48 -2.50 8.70
CA ILE A 13 -11.68 -2.19 7.92
C ILE A 13 -12.89 -2.53 8.79
N SER A 14 -13.67 -1.51 9.15
CA SER A 14 -14.98 -1.67 9.79
C SER A 14 -16.05 -1.32 8.77
N SER A 15 -16.74 -2.32 8.22
CA SER A 15 -17.82 -2.12 7.26
C SER A 15 -19.12 -2.68 7.82
N ALA A 16 -20.24 -1.96 7.63
CA ALA A 16 -21.56 -2.41 8.06
C ALA A 16 -22.01 -3.73 7.40
N ARG A 17 -21.38 -4.12 6.27
CA ARG A 17 -21.68 -5.37 5.56
C ARG A 17 -20.73 -6.53 5.89
N ARG A 18 -19.48 -6.23 6.27
CA ARG A 18 -18.42 -7.24 6.49
C ARG A 18 -17.99 -7.38 7.95
N GLY A 19 -18.56 -6.58 8.86
CA GLY A 19 -18.19 -6.58 10.27
C GLY A 19 -16.80 -5.98 10.52
N HIS A 20 -16.09 -6.57 11.47
CA HIS A 20 -14.77 -6.14 11.91
C HIS A 20 -13.68 -6.93 11.19
N THR A 21 -12.98 -6.34 10.23
CA THR A 21 -11.98 -7.06 9.42
C THR A 21 -10.60 -6.42 9.44
N VAL A 22 -9.56 -7.25 9.36
CA VAL A 22 -8.15 -6.84 9.29
C VAL A 22 -7.60 -7.32 7.94
N ALA A 23 -7.23 -6.40 7.06
CA ALA A 23 -6.65 -6.72 5.76
C ALA A 23 -5.13 -6.60 5.81
N LEU A 24 -4.44 -7.70 5.56
CA LEU A 24 -3.02 -7.73 5.21
C LEU A 24 -2.86 -7.59 3.71
N TYR A 25 -2.02 -6.65 3.30
CA TYR A 25 -1.62 -6.48 1.91
C TYR A 25 -0.21 -7.03 1.74
N ALA A 26 -0.08 -8.15 1.03
CA ALA A 26 1.21 -8.64 0.56
C ALA A 26 1.47 -8.16 -0.88
N LYS A 27 2.69 -8.36 -1.38
CA LYS A 27 3.11 -7.97 -2.73
C LYS A 27 2.13 -8.45 -3.81
N ASP A 28 1.74 -9.72 -3.74
CA ASP A 28 0.96 -10.44 -4.74
C ASP A 28 -0.51 -10.65 -4.32
N GLN A 29 -0.78 -10.80 -3.03
CA GLN A 29 -2.09 -11.18 -2.52
C GLN A 29 -2.57 -10.28 -1.38
N THR A 30 -3.89 -10.22 -1.18
CA THR A 30 -4.51 -9.53 -0.05
C THR A 30 -5.23 -10.58 0.80
N VAL A 31 -4.94 -10.60 2.09
CA VAL A 31 -5.53 -11.53 3.04
C VAL A 31 -6.38 -10.74 4.00
N VAL A 32 -7.67 -11.08 4.06
CA VAL A 32 -8.62 -10.43 4.94
C VAL A 32 -8.98 -11.39 6.05
N LEU A 33 -8.65 -11.02 7.28
CA LEU A 33 -9.06 -11.70 8.50
C LEU A 33 -10.38 -11.07 8.95
N VAL A 34 -11.40 -11.90 9.17
CA VAL A 34 -12.68 -11.45 9.70
C VAL A 34 -12.71 -11.78 11.19
N ALA A 35 -12.85 -10.75 12.02
CA ALA A 35 -13.05 -10.87 13.44
C ALA A 35 -14.55 -10.71 13.76
N GLU A 36 -15.03 -11.50 14.71
CA GLU A 36 -16.42 -11.42 15.18
C GLU A 36 -16.63 -10.19 16.09
N GLU A 37 -15.57 -9.74 16.77
CA GLU A 37 -15.61 -8.63 17.72
C GLU A 37 -14.64 -7.49 17.38
N GLN A 38 -15.01 -6.26 17.75
CA GLN A 38 -14.16 -5.08 17.60
C GLN A 38 -12.86 -5.18 18.38
N TRP A 39 -12.91 -5.77 19.59
CA TRP A 39 -11.72 -5.96 20.42
C TRP A 39 -10.74 -6.94 19.76
N GLY A 40 -11.24 -8.08 19.28
CA GLY A 40 -10.44 -9.04 18.53
C GLY A 40 -9.81 -8.43 17.29
N GLN A 41 -10.54 -7.58 16.55
CA GLN A 41 -9.99 -6.86 15.41
C GLN A 41 -8.81 -5.96 15.79
N GLU A 42 -8.91 -5.22 16.89
CA GLU A 42 -7.84 -4.35 17.37
C GLU A 42 -6.62 -5.13 17.81
N GLU A 43 -6.84 -6.22 18.55
CA GLU A 43 -5.78 -7.09 19.03
C GLU A 43 -5.02 -7.74 17.86
N TRP A 44 -5.75 -8.28 16.88
CA TRP A 44 -5.16 -8.85 15.67
C TRP A 44 -4.42 -7.80 14.84
N TYR A 45 -4.99 -6.61 14.69
CA TYR A 45 -4.34 -5.51 13.97
C TYR A 45 -3.01 -5.12 14.63
N LEU A 46 -3.00 -4.93 15.95
CA LEU A 46 -1.80 -4.57 16.71
C LEU A 46 -0.76 -5.69 16.70
N ALA A 47 -1.18 -6.94 16.87
CA ALA A 47 -0.30 -8.10 16.86
C ALA A 47 0.38 -8.27 15.48
N VAL A 48 -0.40 -8.23 14.40
CA VAL A 48 0.12 -8.33 13.03
C VAL A 48 1.04 -7.14 12.71
N LYS A 49 0.65 -5.93 13.08
CA LYS A 49 1.48 -4.74 12.89
C LYS A 49 2.81 -4.87 13.62
N LYS A 50 2.78 -5.30 14.89
CA LYS A 50 3.99 -5.52 15.68
C LYS A 50 4.89 -6.60 15.07
N LEU A 51 4.33 -7.72 14.62
CA LEU A 51 5.10 -8.77 13.95
C LEU A 51 5.75 -8.28 12.65
N ILE A 52 5.06 -7.47 11.85
CA ILE A 52 5.63 -6.84 10.65
C ILE A 52 6.75 -5.85 11.02
N GLU A 53 6.63 -5.12 12.12
CA GLU A 53 7.69 -4.23 12.60
C GLU A 53 8.89 -5.01 13.19
N GLU A 54 8.66 -6.12 13.87
CA GLU A 54 9.66 -6.95 14.55
C GLU A 54 10.52 -7.75 13.56
N GLU A 55 9.89 -8.44 12.60
CA GLU A 55 10.58 -9.17 11.52
C GLU A 55 11.50 -8.26 10.68
N ARG A 56 11.20 -6.96 10.60
CA ARG A 56 12.02 -5.98 9.86
C ARG A 56 13.15 -5.39 10.69
N LYS A 57 13.00 -5.39 12.01
CA LYS A 57 14.02 -4.89 12.93
C LYS A 57 15.17 -5.90 13.07
N ASP A 58 14.88 -7.18 12.92
CA ASP A 58 15.89 -8.24 12.88
C ASP A 58 16.78 -8.15 11.62
N ASP A 59 16.28 -7.60 10.50
CA ASP A 59 17.09 -7.32 9.29
C ASP A 59 18.08 -6.15 9.48
N GLU A 60 17.82 -5.20 10.39
CA GLU A 60 18.70 -4.04 10.62
C GLU A 60 19.86 -4.33 11.61
N CYS A 61 19.85 -5.48 12.29
CA CYS A 61 20.90 -5.89 13.24
C CYS A 61 21.80 -7.03 12.71
N GLY A 62 21.55 -7.55 11.51
CA GLY A 62 22.33 -8.63 10.89
C GLY A 62 23.49 -8.12 10.05
N GLU A 63 24.61 -7.77 10.68
CA GLU A 63 25.89 -7.74 9.96
C GLU A 63 26.23 -9.15 9.44
N GLY A 64 26.22 -9.32 8.12
CA GLY A 64 27.11 -10.26 7.42
C GLY A 64 26.53 -11.60 6.96
N PHE A 65 26.80 -11.85 5.67
CA PHE A 65 26.87 -13.16 4.97
C PHE A 65 25.53 -13.86 4.72
N SER A 66 25.20 -14.35 3.53
CA SER A 66 26.04 -15.00 2.53
C SER A 66 25.31 -15.06 1.17
N GLU A 67 26.10 -15.16 0.10
CA GLU A 67 25.68 -15.35 -1.29
C GLU A 67 25.05 -16.74 -1.50
N GLU A 68 23.85 -17.00 -0.97
CA GLU A 68 23.10 -18.25 -1.22
C GLU A 68 21.65 -18.13 -0.69
N ASP A 69 20.96 -17.03 -0.97
CA ASP A 69 19.54 -16.88 -0.58
C ASP A 69 18.65 -16.74 -1.81
N ASP A 70 17.53 -17.44 -1.77
CA ASP A 70 16.71 -17.96 -2.85
C ASP A 70 15.96 -16.94 -3.73
N GLY A 71 16.49 -15.73 -3.95
CA GLY A 71 15.97 -14.77 -4.94
C GLY A 71 14.51 -14.33 -4.76
N TYR A 72 13.82 -14.80 -3.71
CA TYR A 72 12.40 -14.56 -3.54
C TYR A 72 12.13 -13.28 -2.73
N CYS A 73 13.15 -12.74 -2.03
CA CYS A 73 12.97 -11.63 -1.10
C CYS A 73 14.12 -10.59 -1.12
N THR A 74 14.69 -10.26 -2.29
CA THR A 74 15.55 -9.07 -2.44
C THR A 74 14.71 -7.80 -2.61
N LEU A 75 13.70 -7.58 -1.77
CA LEU A 75 12.99 -6.31 -1.75
C LEU A 75 13.62 -5.42 -0.69
N PRO A 76 14.12 -4.22 -1.04
CA PRO A 76 14.62 -3.28 -0.05
C PRO A 76 13.50 -3.02 0.96
N ALA A 77 13.85 -2.88 2.24
CA ALA A 77 12.95 -2.62 3.36
C ALA A 77 11.81 -1.68 2.94
N ALA A 78 10.70 -2.25 2.47
CA ALA A 78 9.61 -1.48 1.92
C ALA A 78 9.09 -0.57 3.06
N PRO A 79 8.89 0.72 2.84
CA PRO A 79 8.47 1.60 3.92
C PRO A 79 7.18 1.06 4.54
N LEU A 80 7.12 0.98 5.88
CA LEU A 80 5.91 0.60 6.59
C LEU A 80 4.78 1.51 6.14
N PHE A 81 3.85 0.93 5.39
CA PHE A 81 2.66 1.64 4.99
C PHE A 81 1.75 1.73 6.20
N ARG A 82 1.53 2.96 6.69
CA ARG A 82 0.59 3.26 7.76
C ARG A 82 -0.81 2.81 7.39
N GLU A 83 -1.20 3.10 6.15
CA GLU A 83 -2.52 2.77 5.62
C GLU A 83 -2.38 2.34 4.16
N VAL A 84 -3.17 1.35 3.75
CA VAL A 84 -3.22 0.86 2.38
C VAL A 84 -4.69 0.84 1.95
N TRP A 85 -4.99 1.51 0.84
CA TRP A 85 -6.32 1.58 0.27
C TRP A 85 -6.37 0.93 -1.11
N PRO A 86 -7.30 -0.01 -1.34
CA PRO A 86 -7.60 -0.49 -2.68
C PRO A 86 -8.31 0.63 -3.45
N VAL A 87 -7.72 1.05 -4.57
CA VAL A 87 -8.25 2.12 -5.41
C VAL A 87 -8.19 1.73 -6.88
N THR A 88 -9.16 2.19 -7.65
CA THR A 88 -9.14 2.08 -9.11
C THR A 88 -8.70 3.42 -9.70
N VAL A 89 -7.55 3.43 -10.36
CA VAL A 89 -7.00 4.65 -10.97
C VAL A 89 -7.66 4.86 -12.32
N LYS A 90 -8.22 6.05 -12.53
CA LYS A 90 -8.84 6.44 -13.81
C LYS A 90 -7.80 6.82 -14.85
N ALA A 91 -8.12 6.62 -16.12
CA ALA A 91 -7.32 7.07 -17.27
C ALA A 91 -7.41 8.60 -17.49
N ARG A 92 -7.15 9.38 -16.43
CA ARG A 92 -7.18 10.85 -16.45
C ARG A 92 -5.89 11.40 -15.87
N GLY A 93 -5.39 12.48 -16.48
CA GLY A 93 -4.13 13.12 -16.07
C GLY A 93 -2.96 12.14 -16.06
N LEU A 94 -2.34 11.97 -14.90
CA LEU A 94 -1.22 11.05 -14.70
C LEU A 94 -1.61 9.58 -14.87
N GLY A 95 -2.87 9.21 -14.68
CA GLY A 95 -3.35 7.85 -14.93
C GLY A 95 -3.25 7.44 -16.41
N CYS A 96 -3.45 8.38 -17.33
CA CYS A 96 -3.28 8.18 -18.76
C CYS A 96 -1.80 8.32 -19.17
N SER A 97 -1.14 9.41 -18.76
CA SER A 97 0.23 9.70 -19.22
C SER A 97 1.30 8.75 -18.68
N LYS A 98 1.08 8.14 -17.51
CA LYS A 98 1.96 7.13 -16.90
C LYS A 98 1.39 5.72 -17.00
N SER A 99 0.31 5.52 -17.77
CA SER A 99 -0.40 4.26 -17.94
C SER A 99 -0.89 3.63 -16.63
N LEU A 100 -0.98 4.36 -15.51
CA LEU A 100 -1.31 3.85 -14.16
C LEU A 100 -2.77 3.42 -13.99
N THR A 101 -3.56 3.45 -15.06
CA THR A 101 -4.98 3.08 -15.06
C THR A 101 -5.18 1.63 -14.63
N GLY A 102 -6.20 1.39 -13.81
CA GLY A 102 -6.60 0.05 -13.34
C GLY A 102 -6.58 -0.10 -11.83
N GLU A 103 -6.76 -1.34 -11.36
CA GLU A 103 -6.72 -1.67 -9.94
C GLU A 103 -5.31 -1.46 -9.36
N SER A 104 -5.23 -0.63 -8.33
CA SER A 104 -3.99 -0.25 -7.67
C SER A 104 -4.20 -0.19 -6.16
N ARG A 105 -3.11 -0.27 -5.41
CA ARG A 105 -3.08 -0.05 -3.98
C ARG A 105 -2.40 1.29 -3.72
N LEU A 106 -3.12 2.19 -3.07
CA LEU A 106 -2.55 3.44 -2.59
C LEU A 106 -2.03 3.21 -1.18
N CYS A 107 -0.72 3.29 -1.01
CA CYS A 107 -0.06 3.01 0.24
C CYS A 107 0.53 4.29 0.85
N LEU A 108 0.07 4.68 2.04
CA LEU A 108 0.55 5.85 2.76
C LEU A 108 1.71 5.49 3.68
N THR A 109 2.82 6.19 3.57
CA THR A 109 3.94 6.16 4.52
C THR A 109 3.93 7.41 5.38
N ALA A 110 4.88 7.55 6.31
CA ALA A 110 5.02 8.77 7.12
C ALA A 110 5.25 10.05 6.29
N SER A 111 5.79 9.94 5.07
CA SER A 111 6.21 11.08 4.26
C SER A 111 5.77 11.03 2.80
N SER A 112 5.23 9.92 2.30
CA SER A 112 4.93 9.71 0.88
C SER A 112 3.71 8.81 0.66
N LEU A 113 3.04 8.97 -0.47
CA LEU A 113 2.05 8.04 -1.00
C LEU A 113 2.68 7.21 -2.12
N ILE A 114 2.53 5.90 -2.08
CA ILE A 114 3.07 4.98 -3.09
C ILE A 114 1.90 4.27 -3.76
N LEU A 115 1.78 4.46 -5.07
CA LEU A 115 0.77 3.78 -5.87
C LEU A 115 1.37 2.49 -6.44
N VAL A 116 0.83 1.35 -6.04
CA VAL A 116 1.32 0.00 -6.35
C VAL A 116 0.29 -0.66 -7.26
N ARG A 117 0.61 -0.89 -8.54
CA ARG A 117 -0.30 -1.58 -9.47
C ARG A 117 -0.44 -3.06 -9.08
N VAL A 118 -1.67 -3.58 -9.08
CA VAL A 118 -1.96 -4.99 -8.80
C VAL A 118 -2.20 -5.71 -10.14
N GLY A 119 -1.34 -6.65 -10.56
CA GLY A 119 -1.46 -7.34 -11.86
C GLY A 119 -0.27 -8.24 -12.27
N VAL A 120 -0.45 -9.02 -13.36
CA VAL A 120 0.34 -10.22 -13.80
C VAL A 120 1.81 -9.97 -14.21
N SER A 121 2.31 -8.73 -14.27
CA SER A 121 3.74 -8.47 -14.51
C SER A 121 4.42 -8.02 -13.22
N SER A 122 5.24 -8.90 -12.64
CA SER A 122 6.01 -8.77 -11.39
C SER A 122 7.02 -7.60 -11.34
N ASP A 123 7.13 -6.78 -12.38
CA ASP A 123 7.99 -5.59 -12.43
C ASP A 123 7.14 -4.33 -12.21
N LEU A 124 6.75 -4.06 -10.96
CA LEU A 124 5.77 -3.04 -10.64
C LEU A 124 6.25 -1.62 -11.01
N PRO A 125 5.54 -0.87 -11.87
CA PRO A 125 5.70 0.58 -11.90
C PRO A 125 5.02 1.15 -10.65
N SER A 126 5.75 1.19 -9.53
CA SER A 126 5.29 1.90 -8.33
C SER A 126 5.56 3.39 -8.50
N VAL A 127 4.54 4.22 -8.34
CA VAL A 127 4.73 5.68 -8.38
C VAL A 127 4.74 6.22 -6.96
N THR A 128 5.91 6.69 -6.55
CA THR A 128 6.10 7.36 -5.26
C THR A 128 5.81 8.85 -5.40
N MET A 129 4.91 9.34 -4.57
CA MET A 129 4.43 10.71 -4.50
C MET A 129 4.72 11.26 -3.10
N PRO A 130 5.79 12.03 -2.91
CA PRO A 130 6.07 12.66 -1.62
C PRO A 130 4.88 13.53 -1.19
N LEU A 131 4.47 13.46 0.08
CA LEU A 131 3.34 14.25 0.59
C LEU A 131 3.59 15.76 0.43
N LEU A 132 4.85 16.18 0.53
CA LEU A 132 5.28 17.57 0.30
C LEU A 132 5.11 18.03 -1.16
N SER A 133 5.04 17.10 -2.11
CA SER A 133 4.81 17.39 -3.53
C SER A 133 3.33 17.50 -3.87
N VAL A 134 2.42 17.11 -2.97
CA VAL A 134 0.97 17.21 -3.17
C VAL A 134 0.55 18.66 -2.92
N ARG A 135 -0.03 19.29 -3.95
CA ARG A 135 -0.51 20.69 -3.86
C ARG A 135 -1.94 20.75 -3.38
N ARG A 136 -2.78 19.84 -3.89
CA ARG A 136 -4.22 19.80 -3.64
C ARG A 136 -4.68 18.36 -3.63
N PHE A 137 -5.62 18.06 -2.75
CA PHE A 137 -6.35 16.80 -2.74
C PHE A 137 -7.83 17.14 -2.58
N GLY A 138 -8.70 16.27 -3.08
CA GLY A 138 -10.13 16.47 -2.97
C GLY A 138 -10.92 15.27 -3.43
N HIS A 139 -12.24 15.41 -3.38
CA HIS A 139 -13.17 14.44 -3.92
C HIS A 139 -14.11 15.18 -4.89
N LEU A 140 -14.49 14.51 -5.97
CA LEU A 140 -15.41 15.02 -6.97
C LEU A 140 -16.14 13.82 -7.60
N GLU A 141 -17.47 13.87 -7.63
CA GLU A 141 -18.31 12.85 -8.30
C GLU A 141 -18.01 11.40 -7.89
N GLY A 142 -17.73 11.16 -6.60
CA GLY A 142 -17.41 9.81 -6.09
C GLY A 142 -16.00 9.32 -6.39
N SER A 143 -15.16 10.16 -7.02
CA SER A 143 -13.73 9.94 -7.19
C SER A 143 -12.92 10.85 -6.28
N PHE A 144 -11.76 10.39 -5.83
CA PHE A 144 -10.74 11.19 -5.17
C PHE A 144 -9.69 11.64 -6.19
N TYR A 145 -9.15 12.83 -6.02
CA TYR A 145 -8.07 13.33 -6.86
C TYR A 145 -6.91 13.88 -6.03
N LEU A 146 -5.70 13.72 -6.57
CA LEU A 146 -4.46 14.24 -6.01
C LEU A 146 -3.72 15.05 -7.07
N GLU A 147 -3.55 16.36 -6.85
CA GLU A 147 -2.75 17.24 -7.70
C GLU A 147 -1.31 17.28 -7.18
N LEU A 148 -0.39 16.77 -7.99
CA LEU A 148 1.04 16.78 -7.76
C LEU A 148 1.69 18.01 -8.40
N GLY A 149 2.62 18.62 -7.67
CA GLY A 149 3.49 19.67 -8.17
C GLY A 149 4.64 19.14 -9.00
N ARG A 150 5.42 20.06 -9.58
CA ARG A 150 6.61 19.74 -10.41
C ARG A 150 7.72 19.03 -9.63
N SER A 151 7.70 19.14 -8.30
CA SER A 151 8.62 18.45 -7.39
C SER A 151 8.32 16.95 -7.25
N ALA A 152 7.20 16.46 -7.77
CA ALA A 152 6.92 15.03 -7.75
C ALA A 152 7.80 14.27 -8.76
N PRO A 153 8.30 13.07 -8.41
CA PRO A 153 9.08 12.23 -9.33
C PRO A 153 8.32 11.88 -10.63
N SER A 154 6.99 11.79 -10.56
CA SER A 154 6.12 11.56 -11.72
C SER A 154 5.89 12.79 -12.59
N GLY A 155 6.35 13.97 -12.17
CA GLY A 155 6.05 15.26 -12.76
C GLY A 155 4.74 15.88 -12.25
N ALA A 156 4.49 17.13 -12.64
CA ALA A 156 3.25 17.80 -12.28
C ALA A 156 2.05 17.17 -12.99
N GLY A 157 0.94 17.02 -12.28
CA GLY A 157 -0.30 16.50 -12.84
C GLY A 157 -1.27 16.01 -11.78
N GLU A 158 -2.44 15.58 -12.22
CA GLU A 158 -3.51 15.08 -11.35
C GLU A 158 -3.67 13.57 -11.48
N VAL A 159 -3.81 12.89 -10.35
CA VAL A 159 -4.14 11.46 -10.26
C VAL A 159 -5.57 11.36 -9.80
N TRP A 160 -6.40 10.69 -10.58
CA TRP A 160 -7.80 10.43 -10.25
C TRP A 160 -7.98 8.97 -9.90
N MET A 161 -8.65 8.72 -8.78
CA MET A 161 -8.82 7.39 -8.24
C MET A 161 -10.19 7.23 -7.60
N GLU A 162 -10.75 6.04 -7.68
CA GLU A 162 -11.99 5.66 -6.99
C GLU A 162 -11.64 4.69 -5.88
N ALA A 163 -12.10 4.95 -4.66
CA ALA A 163 -12.00 3.96 -3.59
C ALA A 163 -12.91 2.78 -3.95
N GLN A 164 -12.38 1.56 -3.88
CA GLN A 164 -13.22 0.38 -4.04
C GLN A 164 -14.07 0.26 -2.76
N ASP A 165 -15.40 0.26 -2.91
CA ASP A 165 -16.33 0.21 -1.76
C ASP A 165 -16.00 -1.00 -0.88
N GLN A 166 -15.80 -0.74 0.42
CA GLN A 166 -15.30 -1.70 1.42
C GLN A 166 -16.43 -2.32 2.24
#